data_AF-A0A846HS36-F1
#
_entry.id   AF-A0A846HS36-F1
#
_cell.length_a   1.000
_cell.length_b   1.000
_cell.length_c   1.000
_cell.angle_alpha   90.00
_cell.angle_beta   90.00
_cell.angle_gamma   90.00
#
_symmetry.space_group_name_H-M   'P 1'
#
loop_
_entity.id
_entity.type
_entity.pdbx_description
1 polymer ?
#
loop_
_entity_poly.entity_id
_entity_poly.type
_entity_poly.pdbx_seq_one_letter_code
_entity_poly.pdbx_strand_id
1 'polypeptide(L)' 'MAKTHGIDLAEIEAFFYDPYAITIEDLEHDEERFVTFGQDHLERQHDEREANHARTL' A
#
# COMPACT_ATOMS: atom_id res chain seq x y z
N MET A 1 -3.21 -21.43 9.23
CA MET A 1 -2.92 -20.78 7.93
C MET A 1 -2.39 -19.40 8.23
N ALA A 2 -1.18 -19.08 7.75
CA ALA A 2 -0.45 -17.89 8.16
C ALA A 2 -1.12 -16.62 7.61
N LYS A 3 -1.64 -15.79 8.52
CA LYS A 3 -1.95 -14.39 8.24
C LYS A 3 -0.63 -13.63 8.26
N THR A 4 0.18 -13.72 7.22
CA THR A 4 1.54 -13.16 7.25
C THR A 4 1.53 -11.62 7.38
N HIS A 5 0.41 -10.95 7.09
CA HIS A 5 0.30 -9.49 7.16
C HIS A 5 -1.00 -8.96 7.80
N GLY A 6 -1.88 -9.84 8.30
CA GLY A 6 -3.15 -9.42 8.92
C GLY A 6 -4.21 -8.89 7.94
N ILE A 7 -3.97 -9.00 6.63
CA ILE A 7 -4.84 -8.48 5.56
C ILE A 7 -5.63 -9.65 4.95
N ASP A 8 -6.91 -9.43 4.66
CA ASP A 8 -7.75 -10.38 3.91
C ASP A 8 -7.61 -10.12 2.40
N LEU A 9 -7.58 -11.18 1.60
CA LEU A 9 -7.58 -11.06 0.14
C LEU A 9 -8.87 -10.38 -0.37
N ALA A 10 -9.98 -10.53 0.35
CA ALA A 10 -11.22 -9.83 0.02
C ALA A 10 -11.08 -8.29 0.14
N GLU A 11 -10.19 -7.79 1.00
CA GLU A 11 -9.98 -6.35 1.18
C GLU A 11 -9.13 -5.73 0.06
N ILE A 12 -8.41 -6.53 -0.72
CA ILE A 12 -7.55 -6.03 -1.80
C ILE A 12 -8.26 -5.91 -3.15
N GLU A 13 -9.47 -6.46 -3.30
CA GLU A 13 -10.22 -6.40 -4.57
C GLU A 13 -10.46 -4.95 -5.02
N ALA A 14 -10.69 -4.04 -4.06
CA ALA A 14 -10.93 -2.63 -4.33
C ALA A 14 -9.76 -1.94 -5.07
N PHE A 15 -8.52 -2.42 -4.91
CA PHE A 15 -7.34 -1.84 -5.55
C PHE A 15 -7.37 -1.99 -7.08
N PHE A 16 -8.04 -3.02 -7.61
CA PHE A 16 -8.16 -3.22 -9.06
C PHE A 16 -9.11 -2.23 -9.74
N TYR A 17 -9.99 -1.59 -8.96
CA TYR A 17 -10.98 -0.64 -9.45
C TYR A 17 -10.70 0.79 -8.99
N ASP A 18 -9.64 1.01 -8.22
CA ASP A 18 -9.18 2.33 -7.80
C ASP A 18 -8.52 3.06 -8.99
N PRO A 19 -9.12 4.13 -9.52
CA PRO A 19 -8.58 4.86 -10.68
C PRO A 19 -7.26 5.59 -10.35
N TYR A 20 -6.90 5.69 -9.08
CA TYR A 20 -5.67 6.31 -8.60
C TYR A 20 -4.64 5.29 -8.11
N ALA A 21 -4.91 3.99 -8.26
CA ALA A 21 -3.93 2.97 -7.92
C ALA A 21 -2.66 3.11 -8.77
N ILE A 22 -1.52 2.95 -8.12
CA ILE A 22 -0.20 2.99 -8.75
C ILE A 22 0.36 1.56 -8.76
N THR A 23 0.68 1.04 -9.94
CA THR A 23 1.36 -0.25 -10.08
C THR A 23 2.79 -0.04 -10.57
N ILE A 24 3.74 -0.69 -9.91
CA ILE A 24 5.18 -0.61 -10.22
C ILE A 24 5.70 -2.03 -10.41
N GLU A 25 6.60 -2.21 -11.36
CA GLU A 25 7.33 -3.47 -11.54
C GLU A 25 8.44 -3.61 -10.49
N ASP A 26 8.52 -4.78 -9.86
CA ASP A 26 9.58 -5.13 -8.91
C ASP A 26 10.68 -5.91 -9.65
N LEU A 27 11.72 -5.17 -10.05
CA LEU A 27 12.82 -5.64 -10.89
C LEU A 27 13.94 -6.34 -10.10
N GLU A 28 13.85 -6.43 -8.76
CA GLU A 28 14.93 -7.00 -7.94
C GLU A 28 14.88 -8.54 -7.87
N HIS A 29 13.93 -9.17 -8.57
CA HIS A 29 13.66 -10.59 -8.49
C HIS A 29 13.81 -11.29 -9.85
N ASP A 30 14.18 -12.57 -9.83
CA ASP A 30 14.41 -13.40 -11.03
C ASP A 30 13.11 -13.93 -11.66
N GLU A 31 11.98 -13.29 -11.32
CA GLU A 31 10.64 -13.58 -11.79
C GLU A 31 9.84 -12.28 -11.95
N GLU A 32 8.87 -12.28 -12.86
CA GLU A 32 8.04 -11.10 -13.12
C GLU A 32 7.12 -10.83 -11.93
N ARG A 33 7.28 -9.65 -11.31
CA ARG A 33 6.51 -9.21 -10.14
C ARG A 33 6.06 -7.76 -10.28
N PHE A 34 4.88 -7.49 -9.74
CA PHE A 34 4.30 -6.16 -9.69
C PHE A 34 3.79 -5.87 -8.28
N VAL A 35 3.89 -4.61 -7.87
CA VAL A 35 3.38 -4.08 -6.61
C VAL A 35 2.36 -2.99 -6.91
N THR A 36 1.13 -3.13 -6.39
CA THR A 36 0.06 -2.14 -6.53
C THR A 36 -0.21 -1.44 -5.20
N PHE A 37 -0.20 -0.12 -5.21
CA PHE A 37 -0.56 0.75 -4.08
C PHE A 37 -1.88 1.45 -4.38
N GLY A 38 -2.86 1.28 -3.50
CA GLY A 38 -4.15 1.98 -3.55
C GLY A 38 -4.15 3.20 -2.64
N GLN A 39 -5.05 4.15 -2.90
CA GLN A 39 -5.03 5.44 -2.23
C GLN A 39 -5.30 5.40 -0.72
N ASP A 40 -6.02 4.40 -0.21
CA ASP A 40 -6.31 4.27 1.24
C ASP A 40 -5.03 4.06 2.09
N HIS A 41 -3.93 3.65 1.46
CA HIS A 41 -2.62 3.56 2.10
C HIS A 41 -1.84 4.89 2.08
N LEU A 42 -2.10 5.77 1.11
CA LEU A 42 -1.43 7.07 0.97
C LEU A 42 -1.98 8.12 1.95
N GLU A 43 -3.29 8.12 2.22
CA GLU A 43 -3.89 9.02 3.22
C GLU A 43 -3.34 8.76 4.62
N ARG A 44 -3.21 7.48 5.01
CA ARG A 44 -2.64 7.10 6.31
C ARG A 44 -1.18 7.53 6.48
N GLN A 45 -0.36 7.44 5.43
CA GLN A 45 1.03 7.91 5.49
C GLN A 45 1.15 9.44 5.53
N HIS A 46 0.22 10.17 4.91
CA HIS A 46 0.16 11.63 5.00
C HIS A 46 -0.16 12.08 6.44
N ASP A 47 -1.18 11.47 7.06
CA ASP A 47 -1.59 11.78 8.43
C ASP A 47 -0.50 11.42 9.46
N GLU A 48 0.21 10.31 9.25
CA GLU A 48 1.34 9.93 10.10
C GLU A 48 2.55 10.88 9.94
N ARG A 49 2.81 11.42 8.75
CA ARG A 49 3.86 12.42 8.54
C ARG A 49 3.52 13.76 9.19
N GLU A 50 2.29 14.23 9.07
CA GLU A 50 1.78 15.42 9.76
C GLU A 50 1.84 15.25 11.28
N ALA A 51 1.37 14.11 11.80
CA ALA A 51 1.40 13.81 13.22
C ALA A 51 2.83 13.72 13.79
N ASN A 52 3.79 13.20 13.00
CA ASN A 52 5.19 13.15 13.40
C ASN A 52 5.88 14.53 13.30
N HIS A 53 5.52 15.37 12.32
CA HIS A 53 6.02 16.75 12.23
C HIS A 53 5.55 17.59 13.43
N ALA A 54 4.26 17.50 13.78
CA ALA A 54 3.68 18.21 14.92
C ALA A 54 4.25 17.78 16.29
N ARG A 55 4.81 16.56 16.39
CA ARG A 55 5.46 16.05 17.62
C ARG A 55 6.90 16.52 17.80
N THR A 56 7.51 17.08 16.76
CA THR A 56 8.92 17.50 16.76
C THR A 56 9.08 19.01 17.00
N LEU A 57 7.98 19.73 17.21
CA LEU A 57 7.89 21.14 17.62
C LEU A 57 7.46 21.25 19.09
#